data_AF-A0A2V4V7T7-F1
#
_entry.id   AF-A0A2V4V7T7-F1
#
_cell.length_a   1.000
_cell.length_b   1.000
_cell.length_c   1.000
_cell.angle_alpha   90.00
_cell.angle_beta   90.00
_cell.angle_gamma   90.00
#
_symmetry.space_group_name_H-M   'P 1'
#
loop_
_entity.id
_entity.type
_entity.pdbx_description
1 polymer ?
#
loop_
_entity_poly.entity_id
_entity_poly.type
_entity_poly.pdbx_seq_one_letter_code
_entity_poly.pdbx_strand_id
1 'polypeptide(L)'
;MALSKRRLQFLDQLVDMYQQSRLPVHYEALAKVLGVSKWTAYDMLKAIEKAGFVTRSYETNPNVTGRSQVVFTPTEKATELLGKEETLHQDGEPEEAQVRLQLIRDMLSGLKDASAQDLITKLLIQIPEKHSNFEICGYISGILVIYTNQLESRMNTLIRKLVQETDGDQPRLLIFIGTVVGTIIQMMSKDVGQDLMVLVGSYTNRIHALSQAEQTLLADFILEALA
;
A
#
# COMPACT_ATOMS: atom_id res chain seq x y z
N MET A 1 -22.92 -22.82 -4.03
CA MET A 1 -22.27 -24.10 -3.65
C MET A 1 -21.16 -23.81 -2.67
N ALA A 2 -21.21 -24.39 -1.46
CA ALA A 2 -20.20 -24.18 -0.44
C ALA A 2 -18.89 -24.93 -0.78
N LEU A 3 -17.73 -24.35 -0.46
CA LEU A 3 -16.44 -25.04 -0.56
C LEU A 3 -16.41 -26.23 0.40
N SER A 4 -15.78 -27.33 -0.01
CA SER A 4 -15.53 -28.46 0.92
C SER A 4 -14.46 -28.06 1.93
N LYS A 5 -14.44 -28.70 3.11
CA LYS A 5 -13.43 -28.47 4.17
C LYS A 5 -12.00 -28.52 3.64
N ARG A 6 -11.72 -29.47 2.75
CA ARG A 6 -10.40 -29.62 2.10
C ARG A 6 -10.07 -28.40 1.21
N ARG A 7 -11.03 -27.91 0.42
CA ARG A 7 -10.82 -26.73 -0.43
C ARG A 7 -10.66 -25.45 0.39
N LEU A 8 -11.39 -25.34 1.50
CA LEU A 8 -11.23 -24.24 2.44
C LEU A 8 -9.81 -24.20 3.02
N GLN A 9 -9.25 -25.35 3.42
CA GLN A 9 -7.87 -25.45 3.89
C GLN A 9 -6.83 -25.00 2.84
N PHE A 10 -7.05 -25.33 1.57
CA PHE A 10 -6.17 -24.88 0.48
C PHE A 10 -6.29 -23.38 0.24
N LEU A 11 -7.51 -22.85 0.29
CA LEU A 11 -7.76 -21.42 0.17
C LEU A 11 -7.12 -20.65 1.31
N ASP A 12 -7.29 -21.14 2.54
CA ASP A 12 -6.77 -20.55 3.77
C ASP A 12 -5.25 -20.42 3.72
N GLN A 13 -4.57 -21.51 3.37
CA GLN A 13 -3.12 -21.52 3.25
C GLN A 13 -2.61 -20.65 2.09
N LEU A 14 -3.34 -20.60 0.97
CA LEU A 14 -2.98 -19.74 -0.16
C LEU A 14 -3.10 -18.26 0.22
N VAL A 15 -4.16 -17.89 0.93
CA VAL A 15 -4.36 -16.53 1.46
C VAL A 15 -3.22 -16.18 2.41
N ASP A 16 -2.84 -17.07 3.32
CA ASP A 16 -1.70 -16.83 4.23
C ASP A 16 -0.38 -16.60 3.49
N MET A 17 -0.08 -17.45 2.51
CA MET A 17 1.15 -17.32 1.71
C MET A 17 1.16 -16.03 0.87
N TYR A 18 0.01 -15.65 0.32
CA TYR A 18 -0.16 -14.41 -0.41
C TYR A 18 -0.05 -13.19 0.50
N GLN A 19 -0.62 -13.23 1.71
CA GLN A 19 -0.52 -12.13 2.68
C GLN A 19 0.91 -11.94 3.19
N GLN A 20 1.68 -13.03 3.35
CA GLN A 20 3.07 -12.97 3.81
C GLN A 20 4.06 -12.43 2.76
N SER A 21 3.82 -12.71 1.48
CA SER A 21 4.77 -12.36 0.40
C SER A 21 4.30 -11.28 -0.55
N ARG A 22 2.98 -11.00 -0.58
CA ARG A 22 2.28 -10.14 -1.56
C ARG A 22 2.59 -10.47 -3.02
N LEU A 23 3.09 -11.69 -3.28
CA LEU A 23 3.42 -12.19 -4.62
C LEU A 23 2.46 -13.32 -4.99
N PRO A 24 2.07 -13.44 -6.27
CA PRO A 24 1.27 -14.55 -6.76
C PRO A 24 1.89 -15.91 -6.41
N VAL A 25 1.08 -16.82 -5.86
CA VAL A 25 1.58 -18.04 -5.25
C VAL A 25 1.67 -19.15 -6.29
N HIS A 26 2.85 -19.73 -6.47
CA HIS A 26 3.00 -20.94 -7.27
C HIS A 26 2.36 -22.14 -6.57
N TYR A 27 1.59 -22.93 -7.32
CA TYR A 27 0.92 -24.13 -6.80
C TYR A 27 1.89 -25.16 -6.19
N GLU A 28 3.14 -25.21 -6.67
CA GLU A 28 4.17 -26.09 -6.08
C GLU A 28 4.60 -25.64 -4.69
N ALA A 29 4.65 -24.33 -4.44
CA ALA A 29 4.96 -23.79 -3.11
C ALA A 29 3.83 -24.14 -2.14
N LEU A 30 2.57 -23.97 -2.55
CA LEU A 30 1.41 -24.37 -1.76
C LEU A 30 1.38 -25.89 -1.49
N ALA A 31 1.75 -26.70 -2.48
CA ALA A 31 1.82 -28.15 -2.35
C ALA A 31 2.83 -28.58 -1.27
N LYS A 32 4.00 -27.93 -1.23
CA LYS A 32 5.04 -28.19 -0.22
C LYS A 32 4.55 -27.86 1.19
N VAL A 33 3.90 -26.71 1.38
CA VAL A 33 3.41 -26.27 2.69
C VAL A 33 2.30 -27.20 3.21
N LEU A 34 1.39 -27.63 2.34
CA LEU A 34 0.29 -28.53 2.71
C LEU A 34 0.68 -30.02 2.71
N GLY A 35 1.92 -30.37 2.36
CA GLY A 35 2.40 -31.75 2.31
C GLY A 35 1.67 -32.62 1.28
N VAL A 36 1.26 -32.06 0.14
CA VAL A 36 0.52 -32.76 -0.92
C VAL A 36 1.31 -32.81 -2.24
N SER A 37 0.86 -33.64 -3.17
CA SER A 37 1.44 -33.66 -4.52
C SER A 37 1.16 -32.36 -5.29
N LYS A 38 2.05 -32.01 -6.21
CA LYS A 38 1.90 -30.88 -7.13
C LYS A 38 0.60 -30.94 -7.94
N TRP A 39 0.22 -32.13 -8.40
CA TRP A 39 -1.02 -32.38 -9.14
C TRP A 39 -2.26 -32.13 -8.28
N THR A 40 -2.24 -32.60 -7.03
CA THR A 40 -3.33 -32.36 -6.06
C THR A 40 -3.53 -30.87 -5.80
N ALA A 41 -2.45 -30.11 -5.62
CA ALA A 41 -2.56 -28.67 -5.40
C ALA A 41 -3.11 -27.94 -6.64
N TYR A 42 -2.64 -28.30 -7.83
CA TYR A 42 -3.14 -27.72 -9.07
C TYR A 42 -4.64 -27.97 -9.28
N ASP A 43 -5.11 -29.21 -9.05
CA ASP A 43 -6.53 -29.56 -9.21
C ASP A 43 -7.42 -28.86 -8.18
N MET A 44 -6.95 -28.75 -6.93
CA MET A 44 -7.66 -28.02 -5.89
C MET A 44 -7.77 -26.53 -6.23
N LEU A 45 -6.68 -25.90 -6.66
CA LEU A 45 -6.69 -24.49 -7.04
C LEU A 45 -7.57 -24.21 -8.27
N LYS A 46 -7.57 -25.10 -9.26
CA LYS A 46 -8.47 -25.01 -10.42
C LYS A 46 -9.95 -25.14 -10.02
N ALA A 47 -10.26 -25.97 -9.02
CA ALA A 47 -11.62 -26.11 -8.51
C ALA A 47 -12.06 -24.88 -7.70
N ILE A 48 -11.14 -24.28 -6.95
CA ILE A 48 -11.35 -23.04 -6.17
C ILE A 48 -11.50 -21.84 -7.11
N GLU A 49 -10.70 -21.76 -8.17
CA GLU A 49 -10.80 -20.78 -9.27
C GLU A 49 -12.18 -20.82 -9.94
N LYS A 50 -12.68 -22.02 -10.29
CA LYS A 50 -14.04 -22.18 -10.84
C LYS A 50 -15.15 -21.70 -9.91
N ALA A 51 -14.90 -21.68 -8.60
CA ALA A 51 -15.83 -21.17 -7.61
C ALA A 51 -15.70 -19.64 -7.39
N GLY A 52 -14.75 -19.01 -8.08
CA GLY A 52 -14.52 -17.57 -8.10
C GLY A 52 -13.74 -17.04 -6.91
N PHE A 53 -12.95 -17.88 -6.24
CA PHE A 53 -12.18 -17.49 -5.04
C PHE A 53 -10.69 -17.21 -5.32
N VAL A 54 -10.20 -17.57 -6.50
CA VAL A 54 -8.79 -17.42 -6.87
C VAL A 54 -8.73 -17.12 -8.37
N THR A 55 -7.81 -16.26 -8.80
CA THR A 55 -7.47 -16.01 -10.20
C THR A 55 -6.14 -16.66 -10.56
N ARG A 56 -6.03 -17.12 -11.82
CA ARG A 56 -4.79 -17.67 -12.37
C ARG A 56 -4.11 -16.65 -13.27
N SER A 57 -2.80 -16.51 -13.11
CA SER A 57 -1.93 -15.73 -14.01
C SER A 57 -0.73 -16.55 -14.48
N TYR A 58 -0.10 -16.08 -15.56
CA TYR A 58 1.08 -16.69 -16.14
C TYR A 58 2.24 -15.70 -16.05
N GLU A 59 3.22 -15.99 -15.19
CA GLU A 59 4.36 -15.10 -14.98
C GLU A 59 5.61 -15.64 -15.68
N THR A 60 6.35 -14.73 -16.32
CA THR A 60 7.65 -15.01 -16.92
C THR A 60 8.75 -14.73 -15.89
N ASN A 61 9.45 -15.78 -15.47
CA ASN A 61 10.57 -15.66 -14.55
C ASN A 61 11.81 -15.12 -15.30
N PRO A 62 12.41 -13.98 -14.90
CA PRO A 62 13.62 -13.45 -15.55
C PRO A 62 14.87 -14.34 -15.38
N ASN A 63 14.86 -15.27 -14.42
CA ASN A 63 15.98 -16.20 -14.16
C ASN A 63 15.86 -17.56 -14.86
N VAL A 64 14.79 -17.82 -15.62
CA VAL A 64 14.60 -19.10 -16.33
C VAL A 64 14.08 -18.83 -17.75
N THR A 65 14.94 -19.01 -18.74
CA THR A 65 14.57 -18.86 -20.15
C THR A 65 13.49 -19.88 -20.54
N GLY A 66 12.29 -19.38 -20.88
CA GLY A 66 11.39 -20.04 -21.83
C GLY A 66 10.15 -20.77 -21.30
N ARG A 67 9.78 -20.72 -20.01
CA ARG A 67 8.49 -21.29 -19.55
C ARG A 67 7.76 -20.37 -18.59
N SER A 68 6.60 -19.87 -19.02
CA SER A 68 5.67 -19.16 -18.14
C SER A 68 5.23 -20.09 -17.03
N GLN A 69 5.31 -19.61 -15.79
CA GLN A 69 4.92 -20.36 -14.61
C GLN A 69 3.50 -20.00 -14.22
N VAL A 70 2.72 -21.00 -13.82
CA VAL A 70 1.34 -20.79 -13.36
C VAL A 70 1.37 -20.34 -11.91
N VAL A 71 0.78 -19.17 -11.65
CA VAL A 71 0.59 -18.59 -10.33
C VAL A 71 -0.89 -18.37 -10.05
N PHE A 72 -1.22 -18.28 -8.77
CA PHE A 72 -2.57 -18.08 -8.29
C PHE A 72 -2.62 -16.94 -7.27
N THR A 73 -3.65 -16.12 -7.36
CA THR A 73 -3.89 -14.96 -6.49
C THR A 73 -5.29 -15.09 -5.88
N PRO A 74 -5.47 -14.92 -4.57
CA PRO A 74 -6.81 -14.92 -3.99
C PRO A 74 -7.64 -13.73 -4.52
N THR A 75 -8.95 -13.91 -4.61
CA THR A 75 -9.90 -12.82 -4.91
C THR A 75 -10.51 -12.30 -3.62
N GLU A 76 -11.10 -11.10 -3.63
CA GLU A 76 -11.86 -10.52 -2.51
C GLU A 76 -12.90 -11.50 -1.90
N LYS A 77 -13.57 -12.27 -2.75
CA LYS A 77 -14.53 -13.30 -2.31
C LYS A 77 -13.92 -14.38 -1.39
N ALA A 78 -12.62 -14.66 -1.52
CA ALA A 78 -11.92 -15.66 -0.71
C ALA A 78 -11.58 -15.17 0.67
N THR A 79 -11.24 -13.90 0.76
CA THR A 79 -10.79 -13.23 1.97
C THR A 79 -12.01 -12.89 2.84
N GLU A 80 -13.11 -12.47 2.22
CA GLU A 80 -14.44 -12.41 2.83
C GLU A 80 -14.89 -13.76 3.41
N LEU A 81 -14.78 -14.86 2.65
CA LEU A 81 -15.23 -16.18 3.09
C LEU A 81 -14.44 -16.68 4.31
N LEU A 82 -13.16 -16.39 4.39
CA LEU A 82 -12.29 -16.88 5.45
C LEU A 82 -12.36 -16.01 6.72
N GLY A 83 -13.07 -14.87 6.68
CA GLY A 83 -12.94 -13.84 7.72
C GLY A 83 -11.50 -13.35 7.89
N LYS A 84 -10.64 -13.69 6.92
CA LYS A 84 -9.32 -13.13 6.71
C LYS A 84 -9.54 -12.00 5.75
N GLU A 85 -10.30 -11.01 6.21
CA GLU A 85 -10.44 -9.75 5.50
C GLU A 85 -9.04 -9.38 5.07
N GLU A 86 -8.88 -9.27 3.76
CA GLU A 86 -7.75 -8.52 3.27
C GLU A 86 -7.80 -7.20 4.01
N THR A 87 -6.65 -6.70 4.45
CA THR A 87 -6.46 -5.26 4.57
C THR A 87 -6.52 -4.58 3.18
N LEU A 88 -7.43 -5.05 2.32
CA LEU A 88 -8.01 -4.39 1.17
C LEU A 88 -9.37 -3.93 1.70
N HIS A 89 -9.33 -2.70 2.20
CA HIS A 89 -10.44 -1.92 2.72
C HIS A 89 -11.73 -2.19 1.97
N GLN A 90 -12.68 -2.85 2.63
CA GLN A 90 -14.07 -2.40 2.54
C GLN A 90 -14.11 -1.05 3.25
N ASP A 91 -14.80 -0.08 2.66
CA ASP A 91 -14.97 1.28 3.15
C ASP A 91 -15.04 1.33 4.68
N GLY A 92 -13.93 1.67 5.34
CA GLY A 92 -13.94 1.95 6.76
C GLY A 92 -14.86 3.15 6.97
N GLU A 93 -15.82 3.03 7.88
CA GLU A 93 -16.69 4.15 8.21
C GLU A 93 -15.82 5.40 8.47
N PRO A 94 -16.25 6.61 8.05
CA PRO A 94 -15.44 7.82 8.18
C PRO A 94 -14.97 8.06 9.62
N GLU A 95 -15.71 7.54 10.61
CA GLU A 95 -15.35 7.56 12.03
C GLU A 95 -14.09 6.71 12.35
N GLU A 96 -13.93 5.54 11.75
CA GLU A 96 -12.75 4.69 11.93
C GLU A 96 -11.52 5.26 11.20
N ALA A 97 -11.71 5.85 10.02
CA ALA A 97 -10.63 6.54 9.30
C ALA A 97 -10.10 7.75 10.09
N GLN A 98 -11.00 8.51 10.75
CA GLN A 98 -10.60 9.62 11.63
C GLN A 98 -9.81 9.15 12.86
N VAL A 99 -10.23 8.06 13.52
CA VAL A 99 -9.49 7.48 14.65
C VAL A 99 -8.09 7.03 14.22
N ARG A 100 -7.97 6.36 13.06
CA ARG A 100 -6.67 5.96 12.49
C ARG A 100 -5.80 7.17 12.14
N LEU A 101 -6.39 8.23 11.58
CA LEU A 101 -5.67 9.48 11.29
C LEU A 101 -5.17 10.17 12.57
N GLN A 102 -5.96 10.13 13.65
CA GLN A 102 -5.54 10.69 14.92
C GLN A 102 -4.35 9.92 15.51
N LEU A 103 -4.36 8.59 15.45
CA LEU A 103 -3.21 7.78 15.84
C LEU A 103 -1.95 8.17 15.05
N ILE A 104 -2.09 8.37 13.73
CA ILE A 104 -0.99 8.85 12.87
C ILE A 104 -0.48 10.21 13.34
N ARG A 105 -1.37 11.17 13.61
CA ARG A 105 -0.98 12.49 14.14
C ARG A 105 -0.22 12.39 15.46
N ASP A 106 -0.68 11.52 16.36
CA ASP A 106 -0.03 11.31 17.66
C ASP A 106 1.39 10.75 17.47
N MET A 107 1.58 9.79 16.56
CA MET A 107 2.92 9.26 16.23
C MET A 107 3.82 10.30 15.57
N LEU A 108 3.27 11.13 14.69
CA LEU A 108 3.99 12.21 14.02
C LEU A 108 4.37 13.35 14.98
N SER A 109 3.65 13.53 16.08
CA SER A 109 3.94 14.58 17.06
C SER A 109 5.35 14.48 17.63
N GLY A 110 5.86 13.25 17.83
CA GLY A 110 7.23 12.98 18.28
C GLY A 110 8.31 13.21 17.23
N LEU A 111 7.93 13.56 15.99
CA LEU A 111 8.84 13.81 14.87
C LEU A 111 8.97 15.28 14.51
N LYS A 112 8.21 16.18 15.16
CA LYS A 112 8.18 17.61 14.81
C LYS A 112 9.57 18.28 14.89
N ASP A 113 10.37 17.88 15.87
CA ASP A 113 11.71 18.40 16.09
C ASP A 113 12.81 17.56 15.40
N ALA A 114 12.44 16.51 14.65
CA ALA A 114 13.40 15.67 13.95
C ALA A 114 14.03 16.44 12.77
N SER A 115 15.30 16.18 12.47
CA SER A 115 15.95 16.82 11.34
C SER A 115 15.39 16.33 10.00
N ALA A 116 15.55 17.12 8.94
CA ALA A 116 15.20 16.72 7.58
C ALA A 116 15.79 15.35 7.18
N GLN A 117 17.03 15.05 7.60
CA GLN A 117 17.67 13.75 7.33
C GLN A 117 17.01 12.61 8.10
N ASP A 118 16.62 12.84 9.36
CA ASP A 118 15.91 11.84 10.17
C ASP A 118 14.54 11.52 9.60
N LEU A 119 13.82 12.54 9.13
CA LEU A 119 12.51 12.39 8.50
C LEU A 119 12.59 11.58 7.22
N ILE A 120 13.58 11.87 6.36
CA ILE A 120 13.80 11.11 5.12
C ILE A 120 14.22 9.68 5.45
N THR A 121 15.11 9.49 6.41
CA THR A 121 15.53 8.16 6.86
C THR A 121 14.33 7.36 7.38
N LYS A 122 13.44 7.98 8.16
CA LYS A 122 12.20 7.34 8.63
C LYS A 122 11.24 7.04 7.48
N LEU A 123 11.11 7.93 6.51
CA LEU A 123 10.29 7.74 5.33
C LEU A 123 10.76 6.52 4.51
N LEU A 124 12.07 6.30 4.41
CA LEU A 124 12.67 5.22 3.63
C LEU A 124 12.75 3.88 4.39
N ILE A 125 12.88 3.90 5.72
CA ILE A 125 13.12 2.70 6.54
C ILE A 125 11.87 2.23 7.31
N GLN A 126 10.96 3.14 7.67
CA GLN A 126 9.86 2.87 8.62
C GLN A 126 8.47 2.95 7.99
N ILE A 127 8.27 2.34 6.82
CA ILE A 127 6.92 2.00 6.37
C ILE A 127 6.72 0.49 6.60
N PRO A 128 6.15 0.07 7.74
CA PRO A 128 5.89 -1.34 7.99
C PRO A 128 5.00 -1.92 6.89
N GLU A 129 5.39 -3.08 6.35
CA GLU A 129 4.64 -3.82 5.32
C GLU A 129 3.22 -4.26 5.76
N LYS A 130 2.89 -4.08 7.05
CA LYS A 130 1.62 -4.48 7.68
C LYS A 130 0.56 -3.38 7.76
N HIS A 131 0.88 -2.14 7.35
CA HIS A 131 -0.08 -1.04 7.39
C HIS A 131 -1.07 -1.08 6.23
N SER A 132 -2.25 -0.53 6.49
CA SER A 132 -3.29 -0.37 5.49
C SER A 132 -2.92 0.73 4.47
N ASN A 133 -3.53 0.74 3.28
CA ASN A 133 -3.25 1.78 2.26
C ASN A 133 -3.44 3.21 2.81
N PHE A 134 -4.51 3.44 3.58
CA PHE A 134 -4.76 4.71 4.25
C PHE A 134 -3.67 5.09 5.24
N GLU A 135 -3.26 4.15 6.09
CA GLU A 135 -2.21 4.40 7.07
C GLU A 135 -0.89 4.75 6.39
N ILE A 136 -0.48 3.98 5.37
CA ILE A 136 0.74 4.25 4.61
C ILE A 136 0.68 5.64 3.96
N CYS A 137 -0.41 5.97 3.29
CA CYS A 137 -0.58 7.29 2.68
C CYS A 137 -0.59 8.40 3.72
N GLY A 138 -1.23 8.19 4.88
CA GLY A 138 -1.24 9.13 5.99
C GLY A 138 0.14 9.37 6.59
N TYR A 139 0.91 8.32 6.85
CA TYR A 139 2.29 8.44 7.33
C TYR A 139 3.18 9.20 6.36
N ILE A 140 3.15 8.83 5.08
CA ILE A 140 3.93 9.51 4.04
C ILE A 140 3.55 10.99 3.98
N SER A 141 2.25 11.28 3.90
CA SER A 141 1.75 12.66 3.83
C SER A 141 2.18 13.46 5.05
N GLY A 142 2.08 12.87 6.25
CA GLY A 142 2.46 13.51 7.49
C GLY A 142 3.95 13.82 7.61
N ILE A 143 4.82 12.89 7.24
CA ILE A 143 6.27 13.14 7.23
C ILE A 143 6.62 14.24 6.22
N LEU A 144 6.00 14.23 5.04
CA LEU A 144 6.22 15.27 4.02
C LEU A 144 5.67 16.64 4.45
N VAL A 145 4.59 16.68 5.23
CA VAL A 145 4.09 17.91 5.86
C VAL A 145 5.13 18.48 6.83
N ILE A 146 5.68 17.64 7.72
CA ILE A 146 6.73 18.07 8.67
C ILE A 146 7.93 18.60 7.89
N TYR A 147 8.37 17.88 6.86
CA TYR A 147 9.47 18.32 6.01
C TYR A 147 9.17 19.67 5.34
N THR A 148 7.97 19.86 4.78
CA THR A 148 7.56 21.11 4.14
C THR A 148 7.64 22.28 5.10
N ASN A 149 7.29 22.07 6.37
CA ASN A 149 7.39 23.10 7.42
C ASN A 149 8.82 23.44 7.82
N GLN A 150 9.81 22.60 7.50
CA GLN A 150 11.23 22.86 7.71
C GLN A 150 11.91 23.54 6.51
N LEU A 151 11.23 23.67 5.38
CA LEU A 151 11.76 24.34 4.20
C LEU A 151 11.87 25.86 4.40
N GLU A 152 12.71 26.49 3.56
CA GLU A 152 12.78 27.95 3.48
C GLU A 152 11.41 28.58 3.19
N SER A 153 11.15 29.75 3.79
CA SER A 153 9.84 30.41 3.80
C SER A 153 9.24 30.61 2.40
N ARG A 154 10.07 30.95 1.41
CA ARG A 154 9.63 31.17 0.02
C ARG A 154 9.13 29.87 -0.62
N MET A 155 9.89 28.78 -0.51
CA MET A 155 9.51 27.48 -1.08
C MET A 155 8.26 26.93 -0.41
N ASN A 156 8.22 27.00 0.92
CA ASN A 156 7.05 26.58 1.70
C ASN A 156 5.78 27.34 1.24
N THR A 157 5.85 28.66 1.08
CA THR A 157 4.72 29.48 0.61
C THR A 157 4.24 29.07 -0.79
N LEU A 158 5.16 28.75 -1.71
CA LEU A 158 4.81 28.33 -3.06
C LEU A 158 4.13 26.95 -3.08
N ILE A 159 4.65 25.99 -2.31
CA ILE A 159 4.06 24.65 -2.17
C ILE A 159 2.65 24.77 -1.60
N ARG A 160 2.48 25.54 -0.51
CA ARG A 160 1.18 25.78 0.14
C ARG A 160 0.16 26.33 -0.86
N LYS A 161 0.54 27.40 -1.58
CA LYS A 161 -0.35 28.01 -2.57
C LYS A 161 -0.73 27.03 -3.68
N LEU A 162 0.23 26.27 -4.22
CA LEU A 162 -0.05 25.32 -5.28
C LEU A 162 -1.04 24.23 -4.85
N VAL A 163 -0.89 23.70 -3.63
CA VAL A 163 -1.78 22.68 -3.07
C VAL A 163 -3.18 23.24 -2.81
N GLN A 164 -3.29 24.47 -2.29
CA GLN A 164 -4.57 25.13 -2.00
C GLN A 164 -5.37 25.45 -3.27
N GLU A 165 -4.70 25.85 -4.36
CA GLU A 165 -5.34 26.18 -5.64
C GLU A 165 -5.69 24.91 -6.47
N THR A 166 -5.32 23.72 -6.00
CA THR A 166 -5.64 22.47 -6.70
C THR A 166 -7.03 21.98 -6.32
N ASP A 167 -7.90 21.85 -7.31
CA ASP A 167 -9.23 21.28 -7.17
C ASP A 167 -9.22 19.75 -7.13
N GLY A 168 -10.03 19.19 -6.22
CA GLY A 168 -10.20 17.76 -6.02
C GLY A 168 -9.18 17.13 -5.08
N ASP A 169 -9.63 16.16 -4.27
CA ASP A 169 -8.83 15.55 -3.21
C ASP A 169 -7.65 14.74 -3.76
N GLN A 170 -7.90 13.87 -4.74
CA GLN A 170 -6.86 13.05 -5.33
C GLN A 170 -5.79 13.87 -6.09
N PRO A 171 -6.16 14.80 -7.00
CA PRO A 171 -5.16 15.65 -7.66
C PRO A 171 -4.34 16.46 -6.66
N ARG A 172 -4.97 16.97 -5.59
CA ARG A 172 -4.30 17.73 -4.52
C ARG A 172 -3.26 16.88 -3.80
N LEU A 173 -3.61 15.67 -3.39
CA LEU A 173 -2.69 14.73 -2.76
C LEU A 173 -1.49 14.42 -3.68
N LEU A 174 -1.74 14.15 -4.96
CA LEU A 174 -0.68 13.86 -5.93
C LEU A 174 0.25 15.05 -6.18
N ILE A 175 -0.30 16.26 -6.33
CA ILE A 175 0.48 17.50 -6.48
C ILE A 175 1.33 17.75 -5.24
N PHE A 176 0.78 17.57 -4.04
CA PHE A 176 1.52 17.74 -2.80
C PHE A 176 2.73 16.80 -2.74
N ILE A 177 2.51 15.50 -2.86
CA ILE A 177 3.58 14.49 -2.78
C ILE A 177 4.64 14.74 -3.87
N GLY A 178 4.20 14.91 -5.12
CA GLY A 178 5.12 15.11 -6.25
C GLY A 178 5.98 16.37 -6.10
N THR A 179 5.38 17.46 -5.63
CA THR A 179 6.10 18.74 -5.45
C THR A 179 7.10 18.64 -4.30
N VAL A 180 6.70 18.08 -3.15
CA VAL A 180 7.59 17.98 -1.99
C VAL A 180 8.73 17.00 -2.27
N VAL A 181 8.44 15.82 -2.85
CA VAL A 181 9.49 14.86 -3.22
C VAL A 181 10.41 15.44 -4.28
N GLY A 182 9.88 16.10 -5.32
CA GLY A 182 10.69 16.75 -6.35
C GLY A 182 11.64 17.80 -5.76
N THR A 183 11.16 18.55 -4.75
CA THR A 183 11.97 19.50 -3.99
C THR A 183 13.08 18.80 -3.21
N ILE A 184 12.77 17.71 -2.49
CA ILE A 184 13.77 16.92 -1.75
C ILE A 184 14.87 16.41 -2.69
N ILE A 185 14.49 15.84 -3.84
CA ILE A 185 15.42 15.31 -4.84
C ILE A 185 16.36 16.40 -5.36
N GLN A 186 15.85 17.62 -5.56
CA GLN A 186 16.66 18.73 -6.02
C GLN A 186 17.69 19.20 -4.96
N MET A 187 17.35 19.06 -3.68
CA MET A 187 18.20 19.52 -2.56
C MET A 187 19.21 18.47 -2.08
N MET A 188 19.03 17.19 -2.43
CA MET A 188 19.80 16.07 -1.87
C MET A 188 20.72 15.36 -2.87
N SER A 189 21.52 14.40 -2.38
CA SER A 189 22.40 13.58 -3.21
C SER A 189 21.61 12.63 -4.12
N LYS A 190 22.24 12.21 -5.23
CA LYS A 190 21.59 11.37 -6.25
C LYS A 190 21.05 10.04 -5.73
N ASP A 191 21.68 9.46 -4.71
CA ASP A 191 21.32 8.14 -4.18
C ASP A 191 19.96 8.17 -3.46
N VAL A 192 19.66 9.27 -2.73
CA VAL A 192 18.37 9.47 -2.04
C VAL A 192 17.21 9.60 -3.06
N GLY A 193 17.51 10.07 -4.28
CA GLY A 193 16.50 10.26 -5.30
C GLY A 193 15.86 8.98 -5.81
N GLN A 194 16.58 7.85 -5.84
CA GLN A 194 16.01 6.58 -6.29
C GLN A 194 15.00 6.02 -5.30
N ASP A 195 15.32 6.05 -4.01
CA ASP A 195 14.44 5.54 -2.97
C ASP A 195 13.16 6.37 -2.86
N LEU A 196 13.26 7.70 -3.03
CA LEU A 196 12.10 8.58 -3.06
C LEU A 196 11.20 8.35 -4.29
N MET A 197 11.75 7.92 -5.43
CA MET A 197 10.93 7.54 -6.60
C MET A 197 10.10 6.28 -6.34
N VAL A 198 10.67 5.29 -5.63
CA VAL A 198 9.94 4.10 -5.18
C VAL A 198 8.81 4.50 -4.23
N LEU A 199 9.07 5.44 -3.32
CA LEU A 199 8.05 5.98 -2.41
C LEU A 199 6.90 6.65 -3.18
N VAL A 200 7.20 7.50 -4.15
CA VAL A 200 6.18 8.16 -5.00
C VAL A 200 5.35 7.10 -5.71
N GLY A 201 5.98 6.10 -6.33
CA GLY A 201 5.27 4.99 -6.99
C GLY A 201 4.39 4.18 -6.03
N SER A 202 4.85 3.93 -4.80
CA SER A 202 4.07 3.26 -3.76
C SER A 202 2.85 4.09 -3.36
N TYR A 203 3.03 5.40 -3.17
CA TYR A 203 1.95 6.32 -2.82
C TYR A 203 0.91 6.42 -3.94
N THR A 204 1.33 6.65 -5.18
CA THR A 204 0.40 6.79 -6.31
C THR A 204 -0.38 5.51 -6.56
N ASN A 205 0.23 4.34 -6.47
CA ASN A 205 -0.49 3.07 -6.63
C ASN A 205 -1.52 2.83 -5.51
N ARG A 206 -1.22 3.28 -4.29
CA ARG A 206 -2.13 3.11 -3.14
C ARG A 206 -3.22 4.16 -3.10
N ILE A 207 -2.98 5.36 -3.65
CA ILE A 207 -3.98 6.44 -3.64
C ILE A 207 -5.26 6.06 -4.37
N HIS A 208 -5.12 5.33 -5.48
CA HIS A 208 -6.23 4.83 -6.27
C HIS A 208 -7.08 3.77 -5.54
N ALA A 209 -6.53 3.15 -4.50
CA ALA A 209 -7.19 2.14 -3.69
C ALA A 209 -7.80 2.70 -2.39
N LEU A 210 -7.70 4.00 -2.15
CA LEU A 210 -8.40 4.68 -1.06
C LEU A 210 -9.83 5.04 -1.47
N SER A 211 -10.77 4.97 -0.52
CA SER A 211 -12.13 5.47 -0.74
C SER A 211 -12.13 6.99 -0.91
N GLN A 212 -13.22 7.53 -1.47
CA GLN A 212 -13.35 8.99 -1.61
C GLN A 212 -13.31 9.70 -0.25
N ALA A 213 -13.96 9.13 0.78
CA ALA A 213 -13.94 9.70 2.13
C ALA A 213 -12.54 9.71 2.75
N GLU A 214 -11.76 8.65 2.54
CA GLU A 214 -10.38 8.58 3.01
C GLU A 214 -9.46 9.57 2.28
N GLN A 215 -9.65 9.76 0.97
CA GLN A 215 -8.95 10.78 0.20
C GLN A 215 -9.28 12.19 0.69
N THR A 216 -10.56 12.49 0.94
CA THR A 216 -10.99 13.76 1.52
C THR A 216 -10.34 13.99 2.88
N LEU A 217 -10.34 13.00 3.77
CA LEU A 217 -9.69 13.12 5.09
C LEU A 217 -8.19 13.41 5.00
N LEU A 218 -7.46 12.76 4.09
CA LEU A 218 -6.04 13.04 3.88
C LEU A 218 -5.80 14.41 3.23
N ALA A 219 -6.65 14.82 2.29
CA ALA A 219 -6.56 16.12 1.64
C ALA A 219 -6.81 17.25 2.65
N ASP A 220 -7.83 17.11 3.50
CA ASP A 220 -8.14 18.04 4.58
C ASP A 220 -7.01 18.09 5.60
N PHE A 221 -6.45 16.95 5.98
CA PHE A 221 -5.28 16.90 6.86
C PHE A 221 -4.08 17.68 6.30
N ILE A 222 -3.78 17.56 5.01
CA ILE A 222 -2.71 18.33 4.37
C ILE A 222 -3.06 19.82 4.36
N LEU A 223 -4.28 20.20 3.99
CA LEU A 223 -4.71 21.59 4.00
C LEU A 223 -4.61 22.22 5.39
N GLU A 224 -5.10 21.54 6.43
CA GLU A 224 -5.03 22.01 7.81
C GLU A 224 -3.58 22.24 8.26
N ALA A 225 -2.67 21.33 7.88
CA ALA A 225 -1.27 21.45 8.25
C ALA A 225 -0.49 22.48 7.41
N LEU A 226 -1.02 22.83 6.23
CA LEU A 226 -0.48 23.82 5.29
C LEU A 226 -1.22 25.16 5.33
N ALA A 227 -2.22 25.32 6.19
CA ALA A 227 -2.80 26.62 6.57
C ALA A 227 -1.80 27.43 7.41
#